data_AF-A0A353LWU1-F1
#
_entry.id   AF-A0A353LWU1-F1
#
_cell.length_a   1.000
_cell.length_b   1.000
_cell.length_c   1.000
_cell.angle_alpha   90.00
_cell.angle_beta   90.00
_cell.angle_gamma   90.00
#
_symmetry.space_group_name_H-M   'P 1'
#
loop_
_entity.id
_entity.type
_entity.pdbx_description
1 polymer ?
#
loop_
_entity_poly.entity_id
_entity_poly.type
_entity_poly.pdbx_seq_one_letter_code
_entity_poly.pdbx_strand_id
1 'polypeptide(L)'
;PAVIANRTGIVTVGDFRPADIALGGQGAPLVPYFDQIFFAHLAPAAVQNIGGIGNVTVVTGQNHSLPAIAFDTGPGNMIIDGVVELISHGEYKYDRDGQMAARGRVHGELLKRLLSHPYFPKKPPKTTGRELFGRQYARDLVDGLAIPPADLVATVTAFTAQSIADQYQRFIFPYCELRQVIVGGGGSYNLTLLAMLQELLDIPVCTHEDVGISGDAKEAIAFAYLAEATLDRQVNNVPEATGARPGVLGKVCYPPKNPATSGRC
;
A
#
# COMPACT_ATOMS: atom_id res chain seq x y z
N PRO A 1 -24.53 4.33 -0.72
CA PRO A 1 -25.07 3.11 -1.38
C PRO A 1 -26.49 3.29 -1.98
N ALA A 2 -27.42 3.98 -1.29
CA ALA A 2 -28.82 4.09 -1.74
C ALA A 2 -29.02 4.75 -3.11
N VAL A 3 -28.34 5.87 -3.39
CA VAL A 3 -28.42 6.54 -4.71
C VAL A 3 -27.91 5.63 -5.83
N ILE A 4 -26.83 4.88 -5.60
CA ILE A 4 -26.25 3.96 -6.58
C ILE A 4 -27.24 2.84 -6.88
N ALA A 5 -27.79 2.18 -5.85
CA ALA A 5 -28.78 1.13 -6.02
C ALA A 5 -30.02 1.63 -6.79
N ASN A 6 -30.50 2.82 -6.45
CA ASN A 6 -31.67 3.42 -7.10
C ASN A 6 -31.44 3.73 -8.59
N ARG A 7 -30.28 4.32 -8.93
CA ARG A 7 -29.96 4.72 -10.31
C ARG A 7 -29.55 3.55 -11.21
N THR A 8 -28.92 2.53 -10.65
CA THR A 8 -28.40 1.39 -11.42
C THR A 8 -29.38 0.23 -11.50
N GLY A 9 -30.34 0.15 -10.58
CA GLY A 9 -31.21 -1.02 -10.45
C GLY A 9 -30.49 -2.26 -9.90
N ILE A 10 -29.28 -2.10 -9.34
CA ILE A 10 -28.42 -3.19 -8.87
C ILE A 10 -28.32 -3.15 -7.34
N VAL A 11 -28.34 -4.32 -6.69
CA VAL A 11 -28.05 -4.44 -5.25
C VAL A 11 -26.66 -3.88 -4.98
N THR A 12 -26.58 -2.86 -4.13
CA THR A 12 -25.33 -2.17 -3.84
C THR A 12 -24.92 -2.43 -2.40
N VAL A 13 -23.74 -3.02 -2.22
CA VAL A 13 -23.05 -3.01 -0.93
C VAL A 13 -22.14 -1.79 -0.87
N GLY A 14 -22.14 -1.08 0.25
CA GLY A 14 -21.21 0.01 0.48
C GLY A 14 -21.09 0.35 1.96
N ASP A 15 -20.38 1.45 2.26
CA ASP A 15 -20.23 1.94 3.64
C ASP A 15 -19.61 0.90 4.59
N PHE A 16 -18.45 0.35 4.18
CA PHE A 16 -17.75 -0.74 4.88
C PHE A 16 -17.10 -0.29 6.21
N ARG A 17 -16.47 0.90 6.21
CA ARG A 17 -15.63 1.37 7.33
C ARG A 17 -16.37 1.52 8.67
N PRO A 18 -17.62 2.04 8.73
CA PRO A 18 -18.33 2.16 10.00
C PRO A 18 -18.53 0.84 10.75
N ALA A 19 -18.68 -0.27 10.04
CA ALA A 19 -18.81 -1.58 10.68
C ALA A 19 -17.51 -2.02 11.36
N ASP A 20 -16.35 -1.78 10.74
CA ASP A 20 -15.04 -2.09 11.32
C ASP A 20 -14.78 -1.24 12.57
N ILE A 21 -15.12 0.05 12.51
CA ILE A 21 -15.02 0.98 13.64
C ILE A 21 -15.93 0.53 14.80
N ALA A 22 -17.17 0.11 14.51
CA ALA A 22 -18.08 -0.41 15.53
C ALA A 22 -17.58 -1.73 16.17
N LEU A 23 -16.73 -2.48 15.47
CA LEU A 23 -16.06 -3.68 15.98
C LEU A 23 -14.78 -3.38 16.77
N GLY A 24 -14.40 -2.11 16.91
CA GLY A 24 -13.25 -1.64 17.67
C GLY A 24 -12.01 -1.32 16.83
N GLY A 25 -12.11 -1.38 15.50
CA GLY A 25 -10.99 -1.08 14.60
C GLY A 25 -10.91 0.39 14.18
N GLN A 26 -9.93 0.69 13.33
CA GLN A 26 -9.68 2.03 12.81
C GLN A 26 -10.49 2.35 11.53
N GLY A 27 -11.17 1.38 10.93
CA GLY A 27 -11.88 1.54 9.65
C GLY A 27 -10.98 1.51 8.42
N ALA A 28 -9.68 1.25 8.58
CA ALA A 28 -8.67 1.20 7.54
C ALA A 28 -7.40 0.48 8.04
N PRO A 29 -6.58 -0.09 7.13
CA PRO A 29 -6.89 -0.38 5.72
C PRO A 29 -7.83 -1.59 5.57
N LEU A 30 -8.69 -1.60 4.53
CA LEU A 30 -9.62 -2.72 4.25
C LEU A 30 -9.13 -3.65 3.12
N VAL A 31 -8.22 -3.16 2.27
CA VAL A 31 -7.62 -3.91 1.16
C VAL A 31 -6.88 -5.19 1.61
N PRO A 32 -6.30 -5.29 2.83
CA PRO A 32 -5.68 -6.54 3.27
C PRO A 32 -6.58 -7.76 3.18
N TYR A 33 -7.91 -7.63 3.32
CA TYR A 33 -8.84 -8.75 3.12
C TYR A 33 -8.73 -9.33 1.71
N PHE A 34 -8.74 -8.45 0.71
CA PHE A 34 -8.55 -8.84 -0.69
C PHE A 34 -7.17 -9.45 -0.92
N ASP A 35 -6.10 -8.83 -0.37
CA ASP A 35 -4.74 -9.34 -0.54
C ASP A 35 -4.61 -10.78 -0.01
N GLN A 36 -5.18 -11.06 1.18
CA GLN A 36 -5.14 -12.39 1.78
C GLN A 36 -5.83 -13.45 0.93
N ILE A 37 -6.97 -13.14 0.32
CA ILE A 37 -7.75 -14.10 -0.46
C ILE A 37 -7.18 -14.25 -1.87
N PHE A 38 -6.99 -13.12 -2.56
CA PHE A 38 -6.60 -13.13 -3.95
C PHE A 38 -5.20 -13.72 -4.13
N PHE A 39 -4.24 -13.33 -3.29
CA PHE A 39 -2.87 -13.83 -3.38
C PHE A 39 -2.61 -15.07 -2.53
N ALA A 40 -3.64 -15.71 -1.94
CA ALA A 40 -3.48 -16.94 -1.16
C ALA A 40 -2.72 -18.04 -1.92
N HIS A 41 -2.95 -18.14 -3.22
CA HIS A 41 -2.29 -19.12 -4.10
C HIS A 41 -0.79 -18.85 -4.31
N LEU A 42 -0.30 -17.67 -3.94
CA LEU A 42 1.10 -17.26 -4.02
C LEU A 42 1.79 -17.28 -2.65
N ALA A 43 1.08 -17.63 -1.57
CA ALA A 43 1.64 -17.65 -0.24
C ALA A 43 2.83 -18.65 -0.11
N PRO A 44 3.84 -18.35 0.73
CA PRO A 44 4.04 -17.09 1.47
C PRO A 44 4.55 -15.95 0.56
N ALA A 45 3.85 -14.82 0.53
CA ALA A 45 4.21 -13.65 -0.28
C ALA A 45 3.95 -12.35 0.49
N ALA A 46 4.66 -11.28 0.13
CA ALA A 46 4.32 -9.93 0.59
C ALA A 46 3.70 -9.12 -0.54
N VAL A 47 2.67 -8.36 -0.23
CA VAL A 47 2.04 -7.42 -1.14
C VAL A 47 2.42 -6.02 -0.69
N GLN A 48 3.36 -5.40 -1.38
CA GLN A 48 3.92 -4.09 -1.07
C GLN A 48 3.24 -3.02 -1.91
N ASN A 49 2.36 -2.23 -1.33
CA ASN A 49 1.86 -1.02 -1.99
C ASN A 49 2.84 0.14 -1.78
N ILE A 50 3.23 0.81 -2.86
CA ILE A 50 4.06 2.02 -2.84
C ILE A 50 3.23 3.17 -3.41
N GLY A 51 2.40 3.77 -2.55
CA GLY A 51 1.69 5.02 -2.84
C GLY A 51 2.50 6.21 -2.34
N GLY A 52 1.83 7.23 -1.80
CA GLY A 52 2.55 8.29 -1.07
C GLY A 52 3.32 7.75 0.15
N ILE A 53 2.71 6.79 0.86
CA ILE A 53 3.31 5.98 1.92
C ILE A 53 3.39 4.55 1.41
N GLY A 54 4.48 3.86 1.76
CA GLY A 54 4.63 2.44 1.51
C GLY A 54 3.95 1.64 2.61
N ASN A 55 3.19 0.60 2.25
CA ASN A 55 2.63 -0.35 3.21
C ASN A 55 2.71 -1.78 2.67
N VAL A 56 2.76 -2.74 3.58
CA VAL A 56 2.85 -4.16 3.25
C VAL A 56 1.68 -4.91 3.85
N THR A 57 1.14 -5.87 3.10
CA THR A 57 0.33 -6.98 3.61
C THR A 57 1.09 -8.28 3.40
N VAL A 58 1.33 -9.06 4.45
CA VAL A 58 1.98 -10.38 4.33
C VAL A 58 0.92 -11.46 4.21
N VAL A 59 0.95 -12.20 3.11
CA VAL A 59 0.05 -13.30 2.80
C VAL A 59 0.77 -14.59 3.15
N THR A 60 0.45 -15.14 4.31
CA THR A 60 1.26 -16.13 5.03
C THR A 60 0.81 -17.58 4.83
N GLY A 61 -0.43 -17.81 4.37
CA GLY A 61 -1.05 -19.13 4.41
C GLY A 61 -1.48 -19.51 5.83
N GLN A 62 -1.44 -20.81 6.19
CA GLN A 62 -2.01 -21.31 7.46
C GLN A 62 -1.05 -21.28 8.67
N ASN A 63 0.25 -21.03 8.49
CA ASN A 63 1.23 -21.09 9.59
C ASN A 63 2.16 -19.88 9.56
N HIS A 64 1.93 -18.92 10.47
CA HIS A 64 2.90 -17.87 10.74
C HIS A 64 2.79 -17.36 12.19
N SER A 65 3.88 -16.79 12.69
CA SER A 65 3.94 -16.11 13.99
C SER A 65 4.29 -14.63 13.82
N LEU A 66 3.75 -13.99 12.77
CA LEU A 66 4.04 -12.58 12.49
C LEU A 66 3.51 -11.68 13.61
N PRO A 67 4.24 -10.61 13.97
CA PRO A 67 3.79 -9.62 14.94
C PRO A 67 2.60 -8.79 14.43
N ALA A 68 2.50 -8.59 13.12
CA ALA A 68 1.36 -8.03 12.42
C ALA A 68 1.42 -8.48 10.95
N ILE A 69 0.26 -8.64 10.31
CA ILE A 69 0.21 -9.01 8.88
C ILE A 69 0.15 -7.80 7.97
N ALA A 70 -0.14 -6.60 8.50
CA ALA A 70 -0.16 -5.37 7.73
C ALA A 70 0.36 -4.19 8.54
N PHE A 71 1.16 -3.33 7.92
CA PHE A 71 1.66 -2.08 8.53
C PHE A 71 2.28 -1.16 7.48
N ASP A 72 2.44 0.11 7.83
CA ASP A 72 3.15 1.07 6.99
C ASP A 72 4.68 0.85 7.11
N THR A 73 5.34 0.74 5.96
CA THR A 73 6.79 0.53 5.88
C THR A 73 7.59 1.83 6.01
N GLY A 74 6.97 2.97 5.71
CA GLY A 74 7.63 4.27 5.68
C GLY A 74 7.20 5.10 4.47
N PRO A 75 8.03 6.06 4.02
CA PRO A 75 7.71 6.85 2.84
C PRO A 75 7.61 5.97 1.58
N GLY A 76 6.73 6.34 0.67
CA GLY A 76 6.68 5.81 -0.70
C GLY A 76 7.13 6.88 -1.69
N ASN A 77 6.28 7.17 -2.67
CA ASN A 77 6.51 8.20 -3.68
C ASN A 77 6.42 9.63 -3.14
N MET A 78 5.77 9.88 -2.00
CA MET A 78 5.49 11.25 -1.55
C MET A 78 6.75 12.10 -1.34
N ILE A 79 7.83 11.51 -0.84
CA ILE A 79 9.11 12.22 -0.69
C ILE A 79 9.76 12.42 -2.07
N ILE A 80 9.74 11.40 -2.93
CA ILE A 80 10.31 11.46 -4.28
C ILE A 80 9.61 12.57 -5.09
N ASP A 81 8.28 12.52 -5.15
CA ASP A 81 7.41 13.49 -5.80
C ASP A 81 7.62 14.90 -5.24
N GLY A 82 7.69 15.02 -3.91
CA GLY A 82 7.92 16.30 -3.24
C GLY A 82 9.28 16.91 -3.60
N VAL A 83 10.35 16.11 -3.62
CA VAL A 83 11.68 16.58 -4.02
C VAL A 83 11.69 16.97 -5.49
N VAL A 84 11.18 16.12 -6.39
CA VAL A 84 11.11 16.40 -7.83
C VAL A 84 10.35 17.69 -8.11
N GLU A 85 9.17 17.87 -7.49
CA GLU A 85 8.38 19.08 -7.66
C GLU A 85 9.14 20.34 -7.22
N LEU A 86 9.87 20.27 -6.11
CA LEU A 86 10.59 21.41 -5.57
C LEU A 86 11.82 21.79 -6.42
N ILE A 87 12.65 20.81 -6.79
CA ILE A 87 13.87 21.06 -7.58
C ILE A 87 13.55 21.48 -9.02
N SER A 88 12.40 21.07 -9.57
CA SER A 88 11.96 21.47 -10.91
C SER A 88 11.07 22.71 -10.91
N HIS A 89 10.94 23.41 -9.78
CA HIS A 89 10.04 24.56 -9.63
C HIS A 89 8.59 24.28 -10.10
N GLY A 90 8.12 23.05 -9.90
CA GLY A 90 6.76 22.62 -10.21
C GLY A 90 6.53 22.10 -11.63
N GLU A 91 7.53 22.12 -12.52
CA GLU A 91 7.44 21.58 -13.90
C GLU A 91 7.11 20.07 -13.91
N TYR A 92 7.80 19.28 -13.08
CA TYR A 92 7.54 17.86 -12.89
C TYR A 92 6.87 17.62 -11.54
N LYS A 93 6.01 16.61 -11.44
CA LYS A 93 5.30 16.25 -10.19
C LYS A 93 5.80 14.95 -9.55
N TYR A 94 6.53 14.14 -10.30
CA TYR A 94 7.07 12.85 -9.89
C TYR A 94 8.25 12.49 -10.81
N ASP A 95 9.08 11.55 -10.37
CA ASP A 95 10.18 11.02 -11.20
C ASP A 95 9.63 9.95 -12.16
N ARG A 96 9.38 10.34 -13.41
CA ARG A 96 8.81 9.43 -14.41
C ARG A 96 9.77 8.28 -14.69
N ASP A 97 9.28 7.06 -14.51
CA ASP A 97 10.01 5.78 -14.64
C ASP A 97 11.27 5.69 -13.77
N GLY A 98 11.48 6.61 -12.80
CA GLY A 98 12.72 6.70 -12.04
C GLY A 98 13.91 7.26 -12.81
N GLN A 99 13.69 7.99 -13.92
CA GLN A 99 14.76 8.42 -14.83
C GLN A 99 15.73 9.43 -14.21
N MET A 100 15.24 10.32 -13.33
CA MET A 100 16.10 11.28 -12.64
C MET A 100 16.95 10.58 -11.58
N ALA A 101 16.34 9.68 -10.80
CA ALA A 101 17.05 8.83 -9.85
C ALA A 101 18.15 7.99 -10.51
N ALA A 102 17.87 7.41 -11.69
CA ALA A 102 18.84 6.58 -12.43
C ALA A 102 20.12 7.32 -12.85
N ARG A 103 20.04 8.64 -13.02
CA ARG A 103 21.18 9.49 -13.41
C ARG A 103 21.98 10.00 -12.21
N GLY A 104 21.40 9.91 -11.01
CA GLY A 104 22.01 10.39 -9.79
C GLY A 104 22.88 9.34 -9.12
N ARG A 105 23.70 9.81 -8.18
CA ARG A 105 24.45 8.99 -7.25
C ARG A 105 23.88 9.14 -5.84
N VAL A 106 23.63 8.02 -5.18
CA VAL A 106 23.14 8.01 -3.80
C VAL A 106 24.16 8.66 -2.85
N HIS A 107 23.71 9.67 -2.11
CA HIS A 107 24.51 10.38 -1.10
C HIS A 107 24.43 9.65 0.25
N GLY A 108 25.44 8.81 0.54
CA GLY A 108 25.44 7.88 1.68
C GLY A 108 25.18 8.49 3.06
N GLU A 109 25.81 9.62 3.40
CA GLU A 109 25.61 10.27 4.71
C GLU A 109 24.20 10.82 4.89
N LEU A 110 23.58 11.29 3.81
CA LEU A 110 22.21 11.78 3.84
C LEU A 110 21.27 10.59 4.04
N LEU A 111 21.42 9.55 3.21
CA LEU A 111 20.65 8.33 3.33
C LEU A 111 20.70 7.74 4.75
N LYS A 112 21.88 7.65 5.35
CA LYS A 112 22.07 7.18 6.72
C LYS A 112 21.29 8.03 7.74
N ARG A 113 21.32 9.37 7.57
CA ARG A 113 20.53 10.30 8.40
C ARG A 113 19.03 10.06 8.23
N LEU A 114 18.55 9.86 7.01
CA LEU A 114 17.13 9.59 6.75
C LEU A 114 16.67 8.29 7.40
N LEU A 115 17.46 7.22 7.30
CA LEU A 115 17.16 5.91 7.89
C LEU A 115 17.24 5.90 9.42
N SER A 116 17.84 6.92 10.06
CA SER A 116 17.82 7.07 11.53
C SER A 116 16.51 7.63 12.09
N HIS A 117 15.51 7.92 11.25
CA HIS A 117 14.25 8.48 11.70
C HIS A 117 13.57 7.56 12.74
N PRO A 118 13.02 8.10 13.86
CA PRO A 118 12.50 7.31 14.99
C PRO A 118 11.24 6.50 14.67
N TYR A 119 10.71 6.62 13.45
CA TYR A 119 9.61 5.79 12.96
C TYR A 119 10.03 4.34 12.70
N PHE A 120 11.19 4.13 12.09
CA PHE A 120 11.64 2.81 11.64
C PHE A 120 11.82 1.78 12.77
N PRO A 121 12.41 2.11 13.94
CA PRO A 121 12.54 1.13 15.02
C PRO A 121 11.22 0.78 15.73
N LYS A 122 10.10 1.48 15.46
CA LYS A 122 8.79 1.15 16.06
C LYS A 122 8.31 -0.22 15.56
N LYS A 123 7.84 -1.06 16.48
CA LYS A 123 7.22 -2.36 16.17
C LYS A 123 5.82 -2.19 15.59
N PRO A 124 5.39 -3.02 14.62
CA PRO A 124 3.99 -3.12 14.23
C PRO A 124 3.06 -3.52 15.39
N PRO A 125 1.75 -3.17 15.36
CA PRO A 125 1.09 -2.40 14.31
C PRO A 125 1.51 -0.92 14.34
N LYS A 126 1.79 -0.35 13.16
CA LYS A 126 2.21 1.04 13.02
C LYS A 126 1.70 1.66 11.72
N THR A 127 1.39 2.95 11.80
CA THR A 127 0.98 3.77 10.65
C THR A 127 1.75 5.09 10.61
N THR A 128 1.86 5.68 9.43
CA THR A 128 2.45 6.99 9.18
C THR A 128 1.78 7.67 7.98
N GLY A 129 2.03 8.95 7.82
CA GLY A 129 1.47 9.74 6.74
C GLY A 129 2.29 10.97 6.39
N ARG A 130 1.59 11.95 5.80
CA ARG A 130 2.12 13.24 5.36
C ARG A 130 2.67 14.06 6.52
N GLU A 131 2.24 13.78 7.74
CA GLU A 131 2.70 14.45 8.95
C GLU A 131 4.17 14.16 9.28
N LEU A 132 4.70 13.00 8.90
CA LEU A 132 6.12 12.65 9.07
C LEU A 132 6.93 12.81 7.79
N PHE A 133 6.35 12.44 6.64
CA PHE A 133 7.09 12.31 5.37
C PHE A 133 6.49 13.16 4.24
N GLY A 134 5.81 14.25 4.58
CA GLY A 134 5.13 15.12 3.63
C GLY A 134 5.99 16.20 3.00
N ARG A 135 5.32 17.19 2.39
CA ARG A 135 5.93 18.29 1.64
C ARG A 135 6.97 19.08 2.45
N GLN A 136 6.74 19.29 3.74
CA GLN A 136 7.70 20.00 4.58
C GLN A 136 9.00 19.20 4.73
N TYR A 137 8.90 17.87 4.92
CA TYR A 137 10.06 16.99 4.96
C TYR A 137 10.86 17.08 3.66
N ALA A 138 10.19 17.01 2.50
CA ALA A 138 10.85 17.17 1.20
C ALA A 138 11.54 18.54 1.03
N ARG A 139 10.91 19.62 1.52
CA ARG A 139 11.50 20.97 1.50
C ARG A 139 12.77 21.05 2.33
N ASP A 140 12.75 20.52 3.55
CA ASP A 140 13.92 20.53 4.44
C ASP A 140 15.11 19.76 3.82
N LEU A 141 14.84 18.73 2.99
CA LEU A 141 15.88 18.02 2.25
C LEU A 141 16.50 18.87 1.13
N VAL A 142 15.65 19.57 0.37
CA VAL A 142 16.10 20.44 -0.73
C VAL A 142 16.88 21.65 -0.21
N ASP A 143 16.42 22.26 0.87
CA ASP A 143 17.04 23.46 1.45
C ASP A 143 18.28 23.14 2.29
N GLY A 144 18.36 21.92 2.85
CA GLY A 144 19.34 21.57 3.88
C GLY A 144 20.73 21.18 3.39
N LEU A 145 20.90 20.83 2.11
CA LEU A 145 22.17 20.34 1.56
C LEU A 145 22.37 20.75 0.10
N ALA A 146 23.58 21.21 -0.24
CA ALA A 146 23.99 21.45 -1.61
C ALA A 146 24.37 20.12 -2.30
N ILE A 147 23.35 19.35 -2.70
CA ILE A 147 23.48 18.09 -3.43
C ILE A 147 22.97 18.31 -4.87
N PRO A 148 23.63 17.76 -5.91
CA PRO A 148 23.09 17.80 -7.27
C PRO A 148 21.64 17.28 -7.33
N PRO A 149 20.74 17.89 -8.10
CA PRO A 149 19.32 17.50 -8.10
C PRO A 149 19.08 16.01 -8.36
N ALA A 150 19.80 15.42 -9.33
CA ALA A 150 19.69 13.98 -9.62
C ALA A 150 20.17 13.10 -8.46
N ASP A 151 21.26 13.49 -7.78
CA ASP A 151 21.79 12.78 -6.61
C ASP A 151 20.80 12.83 -5.44
N LEU A 152 20.12 13.96 -5.25
CA LEU A 152 19.09 14.09 -4.22
C LEU A 152 17.90 13.16 -4.51
N VAL A 153 17.42 13.12 -5.77
CA VAL A 153 16.34 12.23 -6.18
C VAL A 153 16.74 10.76 -6.07
N ALA A 154 17.96 10.39 -6.48
CA ALA A 154 18.51 9.05 -6.28
C ALA A 154 18.57 8.69 -4.78
N THR A 155 18.96 9.64 -3.93
CA THR A 155 19.08 9.43 -2.48
C THR A 155 17.72 9.22 -1.81
N VAL A 156 16.69 10.01 -2.16
CA VAL A 156 15.35 9.80 -1.58
C VAL A 156 14.64 8.58 -2.15
N THR A 157 14.95 8.19 -3.39
CA THR A 157 14.47 6.91 -3.97
C THR A 157 15.11 5.72 -3.23
N ALA A 158 16.42 5.77 -3.00
CA ALA A 158 17.12 4.77 -2.19
C ALA A 158 16.63 4.74 -0.74
N PHE A 159 16.26 5.89 -0.17
CA PHE A 159 15.66 5.97 1.15
C PHE A 159 14.34 5.20 1.22
N THR A 160 13.44 5.38 0.24
CA THR A 160 12.22 4.60 0.14
C THR A 160 12.53 3.10 0.05
N ALA A 161 13.40 2.68 -0.88
CA ALA A 161 13.77 1.27 -1.04
C ALA A 161 14.35 0.64 0.24
N GLN A 162 15.33 1.31 0.86
CA GLN A 162 16.01 0.81 2.07
C GLN A 162 15.10 0.83 3.29
N SER A 163 14.18 1.79 3.38
CA SER A 163 13.21 1.81 4.48
C SER A 163 12.27 0.60 4.42
N ILE A 164 11.81 0.23 3.22
CA ILE A 164 11.01 -0.97 2.97
C ILE A 164 11.83 -2.22 3.33
N ALA A 165 13.04 -2.35 2.77
CA ALA A 165 13.89 -3.52 3.05
C ALA A 165 14.21 -3.67 4.55
N ASP A 166 14.52 -2.58 5.26
CA ASP A 166 14.73 -2.58 6.71
C ASP A 166 13.50 -3.11 7.47
N GLN A 167 12.28 -2.77 7.02
CA GLN A 167 11.06 -3.30 7.64
C GLN A 167 10.92 -4.80 7.44
N TYR A 168 11.26 -5.32 6.27
CA TYR A 168 11.20 -6.75 5.97
C TYR A 168 12.19 -7.51 6.86
N GLN A 169 13.42 -7.01 6.96
CA GLN A 169 14.46 -7.58 7.81
C GLN A 169 14.08 -7.61 9.30
N ARG A 170 13.42 -6.55 9.80
CA ARG A 170 13.06 -6.46 11.22
C ARG A 170 11.80 -7.24 11.59
N PHE A 171 10.79 -7.21 10.74
CA PHE A 171 9.42 -7.54 11.15
C PHE A 171 8.76 -8.65 10.33
N ILE A 172 9.39 -9.11 9.23
CA ILE A 172 8.83 -10.15 8.37
C ILE A 172 9.75 -11.37 8.30
N PHE A 173 10.97 -11.21 7.78
CA PHE A 173 11.90 -12.32 7.58
C PHE A 173 12.25 -13.13 8.83
N PRO A 174 12.30 -12.56 10.06
CA PRO A 174 12.50 -13.36 11.26
C PRO A 174 11.35 -14.33 11.58
N TYR A 175 10.19 -14.17 10.94
CA TYR A 175 8.95 -14.88 11.26
C TYR A 175 8.30 -15.57 10.05
N CYS A 176 8.76 -15.27 8.83
CA CYS A 176 8.18 -15.77 7.60
C CYS A 176 9.22 -15.78 6.46
N GLU A 177 9.46 -16.95 5.88
CA GLU A 177 10.25 -17.11 4.66
C GLU A 177 9.36 -16.80 3.45
N LEU A 178 9.44 -15.57 2.95
CA LEU A 178 8.69 -15.15 1.77
C LEU A 178 9.28 -15.77 0.50
N ARG A 179 8.41 -16.11 -0.44
CA ARG A 179 8.81 -16.56 -1.78
C ARG A 179 8.96 -15.43 -2.77
N GLN A 180 8.24 -14.32 -2.57
CA GLN A 180 8.25 -13.16 -3.45
C GLN A 180 7.62 -11.93 -2.78
N VAL A 181 7.90 -10.77 -3.37
CA VAL A 181 7.24 -9.50 -3.09
C VAL A 181 6.51 -9.04 -4.34
N ILE A 182 5.22 -8.71 -4.19
CA ILE A 182 4.35 -8.22 -5.24
C ILE A 182 4.12 -6.73 -4.99
N VAL A 183 4.68 -5.87 -5.83
CA VAL A 183 4.66 -4.43 -5.70
C VAL A 183 3.46 -3.84 -6.44
N GLY A 184 2.75 -2.94 -5.78
CA GLY A 184 1.65 -2.17 -6.34
C GLY A 184 1.73 -0.69 -6.06
N GLY A 185 0.69 0.04 -6.46
CA GLY A 185 0.64 1.50 -6.33
C GLY A 185 1.55 2.20 -7.33
N GLY A 186 1.58 3.53 -7.30
CA GLY A 186 2.32 4.34 -8.28
C GLY A 186 3.83 4.04 -8.31
N GLY A 187 4.41 3.56 -7.20
CA GLY A 187 5.83 3.20 -7.13
C GLY A 187 6.20 1.95 -7.94
N SER A 188 5.22 1.11 -8.31
CA SER A 188 5.44 0.00 -9.24
C SER A 188 5.87 0.44 -10.65
N TYR A 189 5.62 1.71 -11.01
CA TYR A 189 6.05 2.27 -12.29
C TYR A 189 7.45 2.91 -12.21
N ASN A 190 8.07 3.00 -11.04
CA ASN A 190 9.42 3.54 -10.88
C ASN A 190 10.45 2.41 -11.00
N LEU A 191 11.03 2.24 -12.20
CA LEU A 191 11.94 1.14 -12.50
C LEU A 191 13.23 1.18 -11.68
N THR A 192 13.72 2.39 -11.36
CA THR A 192 14.89 2.58 -10.50
C THR A 192 14.59 2.13 -9.07
N LEU A 193 13.42 2.48 -8.54
CA LEU A 193 12.98 2.04 -7.21
C LEU A 193 12.84 0.52 -7.14
N LEU A 194 12.23 -0.10 -8.16
CA LEU A 194 12.09 -1.56 -8.24
C LEU A 194 13.45 -2.26 -8.32
N ALA A 195 14.39 -1.75 -9.12
CA ALA A 195 15.74 -2.28 -9.20
C ALA A 195 16.47 -2.22 -7.84
N MET A 196 16.40 -1.07 -7.16
CA MET A 196 16.96 -0.92 -5.81
C MET A 196 16.32 -1.88 -4.80
N LEU A 197 15.00 -2.09 -4.85
CA LEU A 197 14.31 -3.07 -4.01
C LEU A 197 14.76 -4.50 -4.31
N GLN A 198 14.89 -4.86 -5.58
CA GLN A 198 15.35 -6.18 -6.00
C GLN A 198 16.80 -6.47 -5.56
N GLU A 199 17.67 -5.45 -5.53
CA GLU A 199 19.04 -5.58 -5.01
C GLU A 199 19.08 -5.76 -3.47
N LEU A 200 18.11 -5.19 -2.76
CA LEU A 200 18.05 -5.22 -1.29
C LEU A 200 17.31 -6.44 -0.73
N LEU A 201 16.46 -7.07 -1.54
CA LEU A 201 15.66 -8.22 -1.17
C LEU A 201 16.17 -9.45 -1.92
N ASP A 202 16.68 -10.44 -1.19
CA ASP A 202 17.15 -11.73 -1.75
C ASP A 202 16.00 -12.65 -2.23
N ILE A 203 14.87 -12.06 -2.63
CA ILE A 203 13.68 -12.73 -3.15
C ILE A 203 13.15 -11.98 -4.37
N PRO A 204 12.43 -12.65 -5.29
CA PRO A 204 11.83 -12.00 -6.45
C PRO A 204 10.92 -10.83 -6.06
N VAL A 205 11.15 -9.68 -6.70
CA VAL A 205 10.29 -8.49 -6.64
C VAL A 205 9.57 -8.40 -7.99
N CYS A 206 8.27 -8.69 -7.99
CA CYS A 206 7.38 -8.57 -9.14
C CYS A 206 6.33 -7.49 -8.90
N THR A 207 5.60 -7.09 -9.93
CA THR A 207 4.50 -6.12 -9.86
C THR A 207 3.14 -6.82 -9.84
N HIS A 208 2.06 -6.09 -9.54
CA HIS A 208 0.70 -6.61 -9.75
C HIS A 208 0.46 -7.03 -11.20
N GLU A 209 1.00 -6.28 -12.16
CA GLU A 209 0.88 -6.55 -13.58
C GLU A 209 1.54 -7.89 -13.96
N ASP A 210 2.71 -8.19 -13.38
CA ASP A 210 3.42 -9.47 -13.60
C ASP A 210 2.63 -10.68 -13.10
N VAL A 211 1.74 -10.49 -12.11
CA VAL A 211 0.85 -11.54 -11.57
C VAL A 211 -0.58 -11.44 -12.11
N GLY A 212 -0.80 -10.64 -13.16
CA GLY A 212 -2.07 -10.60 -13.91
C GLY A 212 -3.14 -9.69 -13.34
N ILE A 213 -2.79 -8.72 -12.48
CA ILE A 213 -3.71 -7.71 -11.95
C ILE A 213 -3.29 -6.32 -12.39
N SER A 214 -4.22 -5.54 -12.92
CA SER A 214 -3.98 -4.11 -13.11
C SER A 214 -3.93 -3.38 -11.76
N GLY A 215 -2.85 -2.66 -11.49
CA GLY A 215 -2.72 -1.84 -10.28
C GLY A 215 -3.87 -0.85 -10.09
N ASP A 216 -4.32 -0.21 -11.18
CA ASP A 216 -5.46 0.73 -11.20
C ASP A 216 -6.80 0.07 -10.84
N ALA A 217 -6.96 -1.21 -11.17
CA ALA A 217 -8.18 -1.95 -10.89
C ALA A 217 -8.22 -2.54 -9.48
N LYS A 218 -7.07 -2.69 -8.80
CA LYS A 218 -6.96 -3.44 -7.55
C LYS A 218 -7.94 -2.98 -6.47
N GLU A 219 -8.03 -1.68 -6.20
CA GLU A 219 -8.94 -1.20 -5.15
C GLU A 219 -10.40 -1.48 -5.52
N ALA A 220 -10.78 -1.27 -6.77
CA ALA A 220 -12.13 -1.56 -7.24
C ALA A 220 -12.47 -3.07 -7.11
N ILE A 221 -11.53 -3.94 -7.47
CA ILE A 221 -11.66 -5.40 -7.31
C ILE A 221 -11.76 -5.74 -5.81
N ALA A 222 -10.92 -5.15 -4.95
CA ALA A 222 -10.96 -5.38 -3.52
C ALA A 222 -12.33 -5.06 -2.91
N PHE A 223 -12.95 -3.94 -3.31
CA PHE A 223 -14.31 -3.60 -2.88
C PHE A 223 -15.38 -4.51 -3.47
N ALA A 224 -15.18 -5.09 -4.65
CA ALA A 224 -16.05 -6.12 -5.20
C ALA A 224 -16.01 -7.41 -4.34
N TYR A 225 -14.82 -7.87 -3.96
CA TYR A 225 -14.66 -9.02 -3.04
C TYR A 225 -15.24 -8.75 -1.66
N LEU A 226 -15.06 -7.53 -1.12
CA LEU A 226 -15.70 -7.14 0.13
C LEU A 226 -17.23 -7.20 0.01
N ALA A 227 -17.78 -6.70 -1.10
CA ALA A 227 -19.23 -6.72 -1.35
C ALA A 227 -19.78 -8.15 -1.46
N GLU A 228 -19.10 -9.03 -2.19
CA GLU A 228 -19.45 -10.47 -2.29
C GLU A 228 -19.47 -11.11 -0.89
N ALA A 229 -18.40 -10.95 -0.12
CA ALA A 229 -18.31 -11.49 1.23
C ALA A 229 -19.42 -10.93 2.16
N THR A 230 -19.80 -9.66 2.02
CA THR A 230 -20.95 -9.10 2.75
C THR A 230 -22.26 -9.80 2.40
N LEU A 231 -22.49 -10.07 1.11
CA LEU A 231 -23.70 -10.75 0.63
C LEU A 231 -23.77 -12.20 1.14
N ASP A 232 -22.62 -12.87 1.20
CA ASP A 232 -22.47 -14.24 1.71
C ASP A 232 -22.38 -14.30 3.24
N ARG A 233 -22.39 -13.15 3.92
CA ARG A 233 -22.26 -13.03 5.39
C ARG A 233 -20.95 -13.62 5.92
N GLN A 234 -19.89 -13.55 5.12
CA GLN A 234 -18.55 -13.96 5.51
C GLN A 234 -17.81 -12.81 6.20
N VAL A 235 -16.96 -13.15 7.17
CA VAL A 235 -16.05 -12.20 7.80
C VAL A 235 -15.16 -11.59 6.73
N ASN A 236 -15.18 -10.26 6.61
CA ASN A 236 -14.47 -9.56 5.55
C ASN A 236 -13.65 -8.35 6.06
N ASN A 237 -13.23 -8.45 7.33
CA ASN A 237 -12.18 -7.61 7.88
C ASN A 237 -10.98 -8.47 8.29
N VAL A 238 -9.85 -7.80 8.48
CA VAL A 238 -8.63 -8.42 8.95
C VAL A 238 -8.26 -7.81 10.31
N PRO A 239 -8.54 -8.51 11.43
CA PRO A 239 -8.34 -7.99 12.78
C PRO A 239 -6.93 -7.43 13.01
N GLU A 240 -5.92 -8.11 12.51
CA GLU A 240 -4.51 -7.74 12.64
C GLU A 240 -4.15 -6.49 11.84
N ALA A 241 -4.97 -6.09 10.86
CA ALA A 241 -4.78 -4.87 10.09
C ALA A 241 -5.44 -3.64 10.73
N THR A 242 -6.64 -3.78 11.29
CA THR A 242 -7.42 -2.63 11.77
C THR A 242 -7.57 -2.54 13.29
N GLY A 243 -7.31 -3.63 14.02
CA GLY A 243 -7.59 -3.79 15.45
C GLY A 243 -9.04 -4.17 15.77
N ALA A 244 -9.91 -4.31 14.77
CA ALA A 244 -11.30 -4.73 14.97
C ALA A 244 -11.40 -6.21 15.37
N ARG A 245 -12.49 -6.57 16.06
CA ARG A 245 -12.90 -7.99 16.16
C ARG A 245 -13.35 -8.51 14.78
N PRO A 246 -13.24 -9.82 14.50
CA PRO A 246 -13.75 -10.41 13.26
C PRO A 246 -15.24 -10.10 13.06
N GLY A 247 -15.63 -9.66 11.86
CA GLY A 247 -17.04 -9.41 11.53
C GLY A 247 -17.31 -9.10 10.06
N VAL A 248 -18.60 -9.05 9.72
CA VAL A 248 -19.08 -8.68 8.38
C VAL A 248 -19.18 -7.16 8.29
N LEU A 249 -18.45 -6.58 7.36
CA LEU A 249 -18.47 -5.18 7.00
C LEU A 249 -19.47 -4.91 5.88
N GLY A 250 -19.85 -3.64 5.73
CA GLY A 250 -20.69 -3.17 4.62
C GLY A 250 -22.18 -3.19 4.93
N LYS A 251 -22.92 -2.41 4.15
CA LYS A 251 -24.37 -2.27 4.24
C LYS A 251 -24.98 -2.61 2.89
N VAL A 252 -25.91 -3.57 2.89
CA VAL A 252 -26.64 -3.98 1.69
C VAL A 252 -27.79 -2.99 1.43
N CYS A 253 -27.85 -2.44 0.23
CA CYS A 253 -28.93 -1.58 -0.21
C CYS A 253 -29.61 -2.18 -1.44
N TYR A 254 -30.90 -2.48 -1.31
CA TYR A 254 -31.71 -3.02 -2.40
C TYR A 254 -32.24 -1.90 -3.31
N PRO A 255 -32.24 -2.10 -4.64
CA PRO A 255 -32.85 -1.17 -5.58
C PRO A 255 -34.38 -1.15 -5.41
N PRO A 256 -35.08 -0.10 -5.88
CA PRO A 256 -36.53 -0.13 -5.98
C PRO A 256 -36.97 -1.29 -6.87
N LYS A 257 -38.08 -1.96 -6.53
CA LYS A 257 -38.67 -2.99 -7.39
C LYS A 257 -39.06 -2.34 -8.72
N ASN A 258 -38.44 -2.77 -9.81
CA ASN A 258 -38.76 -2.27 -11.14
C ASN A 258 -40.04 -2.98 -11.65
N PRO A 259 -41.18 -2.27 -11.82
CA PRO A 259 -42.45 -2.89 -12.23
C PRO A 259 -42.37 -3.61 -13.59
N ALA A 260 -41.37 -3.28 -14.42
CA ALA A 260 -41.20 -3.83 -15.76
C ALA A 260 -40.50 -5.20 -15.82
N THR A 261 -39.96 -5.72 -14.69
CA THR A 261 -39.19 -6.98 -14.66
C THR A 261 -39.79 -8.08 -13.78
N SER A 262 -40.92 -7.82 -13.11
CA SER A 262 -41.62 -8.81 -12.28
C SER A 262 -42.47 -9.82 -13.08
N GLY A 263 -42.07 -10.10 -14.33
CA GLY A 263 -42.85 -10.86 -15.31
C GLY A 263 -42.16 -12.10 -15.88
N ARG A 264 -41.19 -12.69 -15.18
CA ARG A 264 -40.76 -14.08 -15.46
C ARG A 264 -40.74 -14.85 -14.15
N CYS A 265 -41.87 -15.50 -13.90
CA CYS A 265 -41.99 -16.63 -12.98
C CYS A 265 -41.12 -17.80 -13.44
#